data_AF-A0A2S9KD87-F1
#
_entry.id   AF-A0A2S9KD87-F1
#
_cell.length_a   1.000
_cell.length_b   1.000
_cell.length_c   1.000
_cell.angle_alpha   90.00
_cell.angle_beta   90.00
_cell.angle_gamma   90.00
#
_symmetry.space_group_name_H-M   'P 1'
#
loop_
_entity.id
_entity.type
_entity.pdbx_description
1 polymer ?
#
loop_
_entity_poly.entity_id
_entity_poly.type
_entity_poly.pdbx_seq_one_letter_code
_entity_poly.pdbx_strand_id
1 'polypeptide(L)'
;MKFHLGKRSMPRHPHSHQPGGGITQVVALVDERYLKWLAAQHASAPLQLQRHNLQPVLVDLLRQSAPDTQLLRAYVFSDQQVLDLCDDVVVRGVPQHAIDGGLGLVRSLGLELNQLAQHGGAGLVLILSDDERLIPYIDEAQWRGLKVALVSDEGSLDMPKLMTEDPSWARLLLQADRRLALGSTAWEALTVPGAVLQSSRPPVSQLPAQQSERDSDAGESYFSNALPSDDWLEQVRQVIQSWWSEETPDARLDLQEEMQNSQGVPPETDRHLLLRVRRELARTLSFQEKKAMRELIRATVLAPAQDLPVTS
;
A
#
# COMPACT_ATOMS: atom_id res chain seq x y z
N MET A 1 38.14 -66.43 13.59
CA MET A 1 37.13 -65.41 13.92
C MET A 1 36.70 -64.74 12.62
N LYS A 2 35.43 -64.91 12.20
CA LYS A 2 34.87 -64.34 10.96
C LYS A 2 34.17 -63.03 11.32
N PHE A 3 34.61 -61.92 10.75
CA PHE A 3 33.92 -60.63 10.87
C PHE A 3 32.87 -60.52 9.76
N HIS A 4 31.61 -60.34 10.15
CA HIS A 4 30.52 -60.02 9.23
C HIS A 4 30.49 -58.51 8.99
N LEU A 5 30.67 -58.10 7.74
CA LEU A 5 30.53 -56.71 7.32
C LEU A 5 29.02 -56.40 7.13
N GLY A 6 28.40 -55.80 8.14
CA GLY A 6 27.01 -55.35 8.07
C GLY A 6 26.90 -54.14 7.14
N LYS A 7 26.27 -54.31 5.97
CA LYS A 7 25.79 -53.21 5.13
C LYS A 7 24.78 -52.38 5.93
N ARG A 8 25.15 -51.16 6.33
CA ARG A 8 24.19 -50.13 6.76
C ARG A 8 23.32 -49.76 5.56
N SER A 9 22.06 -50.17 5.59
CA SER A 9 21.03 -49.64 4.70
C SER A 9 20.74 -48.21 5.11
N MET A 10 21.11 -47.23 4.27
CA MET A 10 20.65 -45.86 4.44
C MET A 10 19.17 -45.77 4.05
N PRO A 11 18.31 -45.11 4.83
CA PRO A 11 16.94 -44.85 4.41
C PRO A 11 17.00 -43.86 3.24
N ARG A 12 16.75 -44.35 2.02
CA ARG A 12 16.36 -43.48 0.90
C ARG A 12 14.99 -42.93 1.25
N HIS A 13 14.91 -41.63 1.55
CA HIS A 13 13.64 -40.92 1.49
C HIS A 13 13.09 -41.05 0.07
N PRO A 14 11.92 -41.67 -0.14
CA PRO A 14 11.27 -41.59 -1.43
C PRO A 14 10.77 -40.16 -1.60
N HIS A 15 11.35 -39.45 -2.58
CA HIS A 15 10.79 -38.21 -3.09
C HIS A 15 9.55 -38.60 -3.91
N SER A 16 8.42 -38.84 -3.22
CA SER A 16 7.14 -39.07 -3.86
C SER A 16 6.60 -37.73 -4.36
N HIS A 17 6.92 -37.39 -5.61
CA HIS A 17 6.11 -36.47 -6.39
C HIS A 17 4.78 -37.18 -6.70
N GLN A 18 3.84 -37.06 -5.79
CA GLN A 18 2.44 -37.36 -6.04
C GLN A 18 1.78 -36.03 -6.42
N PRO A 19 1.25 -35.85 -7.64
CA PRO A 19 0.46 -34.67 -7.97
C PRO A 19 -0.94 -34.86 -7.36
N GLY A 20 -1.01 -34.83 -6.03
CA GLY A 20 -2.25 -34.64 -5.31
C GLY A 20 -2.50 -33.15 -5.21
N GLY A 21 -3.75 -32.70 -5.42
CA GLY A 21 -4.19 -31.32 -5.21
C GLY A 21 -4.05 -30.90 -3.74
N GLY A 22 -2.80 -30.71 -3.30
CA GLY A 22 -2.43 -30.27 -1.96
C GLY A 22 -2.33 -28.76 -1.92
N ILE A 23 -2.75 -28.19 -0.79
CA ILE A 23 -2.65 -26.77 -0.52
C ILE A 23 -1.17 -26.39 -0.45
N THR A 24 -0.75 -25.46 -1.31
CA THR A 24 0.63 -24.97 -1.35
C THR A 24 0.85 -24.01 -0.18
N GLN A 25 1.82 -24.33 0.67
CA GLN A 25 2.17 -23.51 1.82
C GLN A 25 2.95 -22.26 1.38
N VAL A 26 2.60 -21.12 1.97
CA VAL A 26 3.16 -19.80 1.65
C VAL A 26 3.75 -19.15 2.88
N VAL A 27 4.91 -18.51 2.73
CA VAL A 27 5.48 -17.62 3.74
C VAL A 27 5.68 -16.25 3.12
N ALA A 28 5.40 -15.19 3.88
CA ALA A 28 5.68 -13.83 3.44
C ALA A 28 6.96 -13.27 4.10
N LEU A 29 7.78 -12.57 3.33
CA LEU A 29 8.95 -11.82 3.76
C LEU A 29 8.71 -10.35 3.43
N VAL A 30 8.67 -9.50 4.45
CA VAL A 30 8.18 -8.11 4.32
C VAL A 30 9.26 -7.13 4.76
N ASP A 31 9.75 -6.28 3.85
CA ASP A 31 10.44 -5.04 4.22
C ASP A 31 9.36 -4.03 4.68
N GLU A 32 9.35 -3.73 5.97
CA GLU A 32 8.38 -2.79 6.52
C GLU A 32 8.56 -1.37 5.99
N ARG A 33 9.77 -0.96 5.63
CA ARG A 33 10.06 0.40 5.13
C ARG A 33 9.44 0.58 3.76
N TYR A 34 9.63 -0.41 2.89
CA TYR A 34 8.98 -0.46 1.58
C TYR A 34 7.45 -0.48 1.73
N LEU A 35 6.92 -1.33 2.62
CA LEU A 35 5.48 -1.40 2.84
C LEU A 35 4.90 -0.07 3.36
N LYS A 36 5.60 0.62 4.26
CA LYS A 36 5.23 1.97 4.74
C LYS A 36 5.30 3.00 3.62
N TRP A 37 6.31 2.95 2.77
CA TRP A 37 6.44 3.83 1.61
C TRP A 37 5.27 3.64 0.64
N LEU A 38 4.91 2.40 0.30
CA LEU A 38 3.72 2.10 -0.51
C LEU A 38 2.44 2.57 0.18
N ALA A 39 2.27 2.28 1.46
CA ALA A 39 1.11 2.68 2.25
C ALA A 39 0.95 4.22 2.31
N ALA A 40 2.06 4.97 2.34
CA ALA A 40 2.03 6.43 2.35
C ALA A 40 1.46 7.03 1.05
N GLN A 41 1.48 6.29 -0.06
CA GLN A 41 0.84 6.71 -1.32
C GLN A 41 -0.70 6.62 -1.25
N HIS A 42 -1.22 5.85 -0.28
CA HIS A 42 -2.64 5.55 -0.14
C HIS A 42 -3.27 6.19 1.11
N ALA A 43 -2.46 6.58 2.10
CA ALA A 43 -2.92 7.13 3.38
C ALA A 43 -2.90 8.67 3.41
N SER A 44 -3.78 9.26 4.22
CA SER A 44 -3.64 10.65 4.67
C SER A 44 -2.83 10.69 5.96
N ALA A 45 -1.81 11.56 6.05
CA ALA A 45 -0.85 11.61 7.16
C ALA A 45 -1.49 11.92 8.55
N PRO A 46 -0.89 11.47 9.68
CA PRO A 46 0.31 10.62 9.80
C PRO A 46 0.03 9.11 9.68
N LEU A 47 0.88 8.39 8.97
CA LEU A 47 0.75 6.95 8.70
C LEU A 47 1.28 6.11 9.88
N GLN A 48 0.43 5.26 10.42
CA GLN A 48 0.82 4.14 11.27
C GLN A 48 0.30 2.83 10.66
N LEU A 49 1.22 1.94 10.29
CA LEU A 49 0.88 0.66 9.68
C LEU A 49 0.12 -0.23 10.67
N GLN A 50 -1.07 -0.67 10.30
CA GLN A 50 -1.91 -1.57 11.08
C GLN A 50 -1.41 -3.02 10.92
N ARG A 51 -0.32 -3.39 11.63
CA ARG A 51 0.33 -4.70 11.50
C ARG A 51 -0.61 -5.90 11.75
N HIS A 52 -1.60 -5.74 12.63
CA HIS A 52 -2.60 -6.77 12.91
C HIS A 52 -3.44 -7.12 11.65
N ASN A 53 -3.53 -6.21 10.68
CA ASN A 53 -4.21 -6.44 9.41
C ASN A 53 -3.30 -7.02 8.32
N LEU A 54 -1.99 -7.18 8.56
CA LEU A 54 -1.06 -7.68 7.55
C LEU A 54 -1.40 -9.12 7.13
N GLN A 55 -1.61 -10.01 8.09
CA GLN A 55 -1.96 -11.41 7.83
C GLN A 55 -3.27 -11.54 7.02
N PRO A 56 -4.41 -10.93 7.42
CA PRO A 56 -5.65 -11.05 6.64
C PRO A 56 -5.54 -10.42 5.24
N VAL A 57 -4.81 -9.31 5.09
CA VAL A 57 -4.55 -8.68 3.78
C VAL A 57 -3.79 -9.62 2.84
N LEU A 58 -2.72 -10.25 3.31
CA LEU A 58 -1.94 -11.18 2.50
C LEU A 58 -2.72 -12.46 2.17
N VAL A 59 -3.55 -12.96 3.09
CA VAL A 59 -4.45 -14.09 2.84
C VAL A 59 -5.47 -13.75 1.75
N ASP A 60 -6.04 -12.55 1.78
CA ASP A 60 -7.00 -12.12 0.77
C ASP A 60 -6.34 -11.93 -0.61
N LEU A 61 -5.14 -11.34 -0.65
CA LEU A 61 -4.33 -11.24 -1.88
C LEU A 61 -4.08 -12.62 -2.51
N LEU A 62 -3.68 -13.59 -1.68
CA LEU A 62 -3.46 -14.97 -2.11
C LEU A 62 -4.75 -15.65 -2.57
N ARG A 63 -5.88 -15.41 -1.91
CA ARG A 63 -7.17 -15.96 -2.34
C ARG A 63 -7.55 -15.50 -3.75
N GLN A 64 -7.30 -14.24 -4.07
CA GLN A 64 -7.62 -13.66 -5.37
C GLN A 64 -6.66 -14.15 -6.48
N SER A 65 -5.40 -14.41 -6.14
CA SER A 65 -4.35 -14.67 -7.12
C SER A 65 -3.87 -16.12 -7.17
N ALA A 66 -4.06 -16.90 -6.11
CA ALA A 66 -3.49 -18.22 -5.89
C ALA A 66 -4.40 -19.05 -4.94
N PRO A 67 -5.59 -19.49 -5.39
CA PRO A 67 -6.62 -20.04 -4.52
C PRO A 67 -6.22 -21.35 -3.80
N ASP A 68 -5.30 -22.13 -4.36
CA ASP A 68 -4.81 -23.39 -3.77
C ASP A 68 -3.63 -23.17 -2.82
N THR A 69 -3.56 -22.02 -2.15
CA THR A 69 -2.46 -21.64 -1.26
C THR A 69 -2.91 -21.33 0.16
N GLN A 70 -2.02 -21.52 1.13
CA GLN A 70 -2.25 -21.18 2.53
C GLN A 70 -1.05 -20.40 3.07
N LEU A 71 -1.32 -19.18 3.56
CA LEU A 71 -0.31 -18.39 4.26
C LEU A 71 -0.08 -18.95 5.66
N LEU A 72 1.16 -19.32 5.95
CA LEU A 72 1.58 -19.83 7.25
C LEU A 72 1.90 -18.71 8.24
N ARG A 73 2.59 -17.66 7.78
CA ARG A 73 3.04 -16.51 8.58
C ARG A 73 3.68 -15.43 7.71
N ALA A 74 3.81 -14.24 8.27
CA ALA A 74 4.60 -13.15 7.71
C ALA A 74 5.82 -12.84 8.60
N TYR A 75 7.01 -12.82 8.03
CA TYR A 75 8.22 -12.29 8.65
C TYR A 75 8.39 -10.82 8.25
N VAL A 76 8.33 -9.92 9.22
CA VAL A 76 8.42 -8.47 9.00
C VAL A 76 9.77 -7.98 9.46
N PHE A 77 10.58 -7.49 8.53
CA PHE A 77 11.87 -6.87 8.80
C PHE A 77 11.66 -5.39 9.09
N SER A 78 11.93 -4.97 10.33
CA SER A 78 11.69 -3.62 10.82
C SER A 78 12.88 -3.06 11.57
N ASP A 79 13.14 -1.77 11.39
CA ASP A 79 14.11 -0.98 12.16
C ASP A 79 13.47 -0.26 13.36
N GLN A 80 12.17 -0.47 13.58
CA GLN A 80 11.44 0.09 14.70
C GLN A 80 11.30 -0.93 15.83
N GLN A 81 11.32 -0.44 17.07
CA GLN A 81 10.97 -1.26 18.21
C GLN A 81 9.47 -1.56 18.16
N VAL A 82 9.12 -2.84 18.07
CA VAL A 82 7.73 -3.30 18.07
C VAL A 82 7.37 -3.79 19.47
N LEU A 83 6.28 -3.25 20.02
CA LEU A 83 5.74 -3.60 21.33
C LEU A 83 4.42 -4.39 21.23
N ASP A 84 3.75 -4.30 20.07
CA ASP A 84 2.50 -4.98 19.83
C ASP A 84 2.73 -6.44 19.42
N LEU A 85 1.96 -7.35 20.02
CA LEU A 85 1.95 -8.76 19.64
C LEU A 85 0.87 -8.98 18.57
N CYS A 86 1.26 -9.55 17.44
CA CYS A 86 0.35 -9.88 16.33
C CYS A 86 0.49 -11.37 16.02
N ASP A 87 -0.63 -12.09 16.00
CA ASP A 87 -0.64 -13.51 15.63
C ASP A 87 -0.17 -13.69 14.19
N ASP A 88 0.58 -14.77 13.94
CA ASP A 88 1.14 -15.15 12.64
C ASP A 88 2.08 -14.10 11.97
N VAL A 89 2.43 -13.03 12.69
CA VAL A 89 3.38 -12.00 12.25
C VAL A 89 4.61 -12.04 13.17
N VAL A 90 5.76 -12.36 12.60
CA VAL A 90 7.03 -12.45 13.33
C VAL A 90 7.93 -11.30 12.91
N VAL A 91 8.23 -10.40 13.85
CA VAL A 91 9.10 -9.25 13.58
C VAL A 91 10.58 -9.63 13.73
N ARG A 92 11.40 -9.23 12.75
CA ARG A 92 12.85 -9.33 12.73
C ARG A 92 13.44 -7.92 12.78
N GLY A 93 14.25 -7.62 13.80
CA GLY A 93 14.95 -6.35 13.90
C GLY A 93 16.05 -6.24 12.85
N VAL A 94 16.11 -5.12 12.14
CA VAL A 94 17.19 -4.77 11.20
C VAL A 94 17.73 -3.37 11.51
N PRO A 95 18.98 -3.06 11.11
CA PRO A 95 19.51 -1.71 11.22
C PRO A 95 18.69 -0.69 10.43
N GLN A 96 18.67 0.56 10.90
CA GLN A 96 18.11 1.67 10.14
C GLN A 96 18.84 1.84 8.81
N HIS A 97 18.10 2.19 7.76
CA HIS A 97 18.68 2.38 6.42
C HIS A 97 19.86 3.36 6.41
N ALA A 98 19.77 4.44 7.19
CA ALA A 98 20.82 5.46 7.28
C ALA A 98 22.16 4.93 7.84
N ILE A 99 22.17 3.78 8.53
CA ILE A 99 23.36 3.21 9.16
C ILE A 99 24.15 2.34 8.18
N ASP A 100 23.47 1.53 7.37
CA ASP A 100 24.11 0.50 6.54
C ASP A 100 23.62 0.46 5.08
N GLY A 101 22.84 1.46 4.66
CA GLY A 101 22.26 1.54 3.32
C GLY A 101 21.30 0.38 3.01
N GLY A 102 20.69 -0.25 4.03
CA GLY A 102 19.77 -1.38 3.88
C GLY A 102 20.44 -2.75 3.73
N LEU A 103 21.78 -2.84 3.82
CA LEU A 103 22.51 -4.11 3.67
C LEU A 103 22.08 -5.17 4.70
N GLY A 104 21.82 -4.77 5.95
CA GLY A 104 21.37 -5.67 7.00
C GLY A 104 20.00 -6.27 6.70
N LEU A 105 19.09 -5.49 6.09
CA LEU A 105 17.80 -6.00 5.64
C LEU A 105 17.97 -7.00 4.49
N VAL A 106 18.70 -6.62 3.44
CA VAL A 106 18.93 -7.50 2.26
C VAL A 106 19.54 -8.82 2.68
N ARG A 107 20.54 -8.81 3.56
CA ARG A 107 21.17 -10.03 4.08
C ARG A 107 20.20 -10.86 4.91
N SER A 108 19.46 -10.24 5.83
CA SER A 108 18.56 -10.99 6.72
C SER A 108 17.39 -11.62 5.94
N LEU A 109 16.77 -10.85 5.04
CA LEU A 109 15.68 -11.32 4.19
C LEU A 109 16.17 -12.39 3.21
N GLY A 110 17.31 -12.16 2.56
CA GLY A 110 17.90 -13.12 1.62
C GLY A 110 18.32 -14.44 2.29
N LEU A 111 18.85 -14.40 3.50
CA LEU A 111 19.19 -15.62 4.26
C LEU A 111 17.93 -16.40 4.69
N GLU A 112 16.86 -15.72 5.13
CA GLU A 112 15.58 -16.37 5.44
C GLU A 112 14.96 -16.99 4.18
N LEU A 113 15.01 -16.31 3.03
CA LEU A 113 14.57 -16.85 1.74
C LEU A 113 15.33 -18.15 1.38
N ASN A 114 16.67 -18.13 1.49
CA ASN A 114 17.48 -19.32 1.21
C ASN A 114 17.22 -20.46 2.20
N GLN A 115 16.98 -20.16 3.47
CA GLN A 115 16.60 -21.18 4.47
C GLN A 115 15.25 -21.82 4.12
N LEU A 116 14.25 -21.02 3.75
CA LEU A 116 12.95 -21.54 3.30
C LEU A 116 13.10 -22.47 2.09
N ALA A 117 13.92 -22.07 1.12
CA ALA A 117 14.21 -22.88 -0.06
C ALA A 117 14.99 -24.17 0.27
N GLN A 118 15.88 -24.12 1.26
CA GLN A 118 16.69 -25.28 1.67
C GLN A 118 15.90 -26.31 2.48
N HIS A 119 15.01 -25.87 3.37
CA HIS A 119 14.31 -26.75 4.31
C HIS A 119 12.99 -27.31 3.76
N GLY A 120 12.41 -26.70 2.71
CA GLY A 120 11.27 -27.28 2.00
C GLY A 120 9.92 -27.17 2.73
N GLY A 121 9.68 -26.08 3.47
CA GLY A 121 8.42 -25.85 4.21
C GLY A 121 7.37 -24.96 3.51
N ALA A 122 7.76 -24.30 2.41
CA ALA A 122 6.90 -23.45 1.61
C ALA A 122 7.09 -23.81 0.13
N GLY A 123 6.01 -23.84 -0.64
CA GLY A 123 6.07 -23.99 -2.09
C GLY A 123 6.08 -22.65 -2.83
N LEU A 124 5.69 -21.57 -2.13
CA LEU A 124 5.69 -20.20 -2.62
C LEU A 124 6.14 -19.26 -1.50
N VAL A 125 6.94 -18.24 -1.84
CA VAL A 125 7.23 -17.11 -0.94
C VAL A 125 6.74 -15.81 -1.55
N LEU A 126 6.04 -15.02 -0.73
CA LEU A 126 5.73 -13.62 -1.05
C LEU A 126 6.86 -12.73 -0.55
N ILE A 127 7.35 -11.83 -1.41
CA ILE A 127 8.34 -10.82 -1.03
C ILE A 127 7.72 -9.44 -1.23
N LEU A 128 7.70 -8.64 -0.17
CA LEU A 128 7.31 -7.23 -0.19
C LEU A 128 8.57 -6.40 0.01
N SER A 129 9.30 -6.12 -1.07
CA SER A 129 10.53 -5.33 -1.06
C SER A 129 10.83 -4.83 -2.47
N ASP A 130 11.41 -3.64 -2.57
CA ASP A 130 11.90 -2.99 -3.81
C ASP A 130 13.41 -3.14 -4.04
N ASP A 131 14.14 -3.68 -3.06
CA ASP A 131 15.60 -3.76 -3.11
C ASP A 131 16.14 -4.79 -4.14
N GLU A 132 16.66 -4.28 -5.26
CA GLU A 132 17.20 -5.08 -6.37
C GLU A 132 18.35 -6.02 -5.98
N ARG A 133 19.01 -5.78 -4.83
CA ARG A 133 20.10 -6.63 -4.33
C ARG A 133 19.59 -7.98 -3.82
N LEU A 134 18.27 -8.19 -3.76
CA LEU A 134 17.65 -9.47 -3.47
C LEU A 134 17.74 -10.48 -4.63
N ILE A 135 17.99 -10.02 -5.86
CA ILE A 135 17.99 -10.87 -7.06
C ILE A 135 18.83 -12.15 -6.92
N PRO A 136 20.10 -12.11 -6.42
CA PRO A 136 20.88 -13.34 -6.25
C PRO A 136 20.28 -14.34 -5.27
N TYR A 137 19.53 -13.88 -4.27
CA TYR A 137 18.84 -14.76 -3.32
C TYR A 137 17.57 -15.35 -3.94
N ILE A 138 16.86 -14.56 -4.76
CA ILE A 138 15.70 -15.03 -5.53
C ILE A 138 16.13 -16.10 -6.53
N ASP A 139 17.21 -15.86 -7.27
CA ASP A 139 17.82 -16.84 -8.17
C ASP A 139 18.09 -18.16 -7.42
N GLU A 140 18.86 -18.12 -6.34
CA GLU A 140 19.23 -19.31 -5.58
C GLU A 140 18.00 -20.08 -5.04
N ALA A 141 16.98 -19.36 -4.58
CA ALA A 141 15.74 -19.97 -4.11
C ALA A 141 14.95 -20.65 -5.24
N GLN A 142 14.85 -20.00 -6.41
CA GLN A 142 14.18 -20.56 -7.59
C GLN A 142 14.92 -21.79 -8.12
N TRP A 143 16.25 -21.76 -8.12
CA TRP A 143 17.09 -22.92 -8.47
C TRP A 143 16.84 -24.13 -7.56
N ARG A 144 16.43 -23.89 -6.31
CA ARG A 144 16.03 -24.94 -5.35
C ARG A 144 14.57 -25.37 -5.48
N GLY A 145 13.82 -24.78 -6.42
CA GLY A 145 12.43 -25.11 -6.72
C GLY A 145 11.39 -24.29 -5.95
N LEU A 146 11.80 -23.29 -5.17
CA LEU A 146 10.87 -22.40 -4.48
C LEU A 146 10.30 -21.38 -5.47
N LYS A 147 8.96 -21.25 -5.53
CA LYS A 147 8.33 -20.18 -6.31
C LYS A 147 8.39 -18.87 -5.56
N VAL A 148 8.66 -17.77 -6.27
CA VAL A 148 8.74 -16.44 -5.69
C VAL A 148 7.72 -15.51 -6.34
N ALA A 149 6.92 -14.84 -5.51
CA ALA A 149 6.03 -13.76 -5.95
C ALA A 149 6.44 -12.44 -5.30
N LEU A 150 6.62 -11.40 -6.11
CA LEU A 150 6.82 -10.04 -5.61
C LEU A 150 5.49 -9.32 -5.49
N VAL A 151 5.34 -8.55 -4.41
CA VAL A 151 4.15 -7.76 -4.14
C VAL A 151 4.47 -6.26 -4.32
N SER A 152 3.66 -5.58 -5.13
CA SER A 152 3.83 -4.18 -5.53
C SER A 152 2.53 -3.38 -5.39
N ASP A 153 2.57 -2.12 -5.80
CA ASP A 153 1.37 -1.37 -6.22
C ASP A 153 0.93 -1.78 -7.63
N GLU A 154 -0.29 -1.37 -8.01
CA GLU A 154 -0.89 -1.63 -9.32
C GLU A 154 -0.14 -0.93 -10.47
N GLY A 155 0.42 0.26 -10.22
CA GLY A 155 1.12 1.06 -11.24
C GLY A 155 2.43 0.42 -11.71
N SER A 156 3.10 -0.31 -10.82
CA SER A 156 4.33 -1.07 -11.11
C SER A 156 4.12 -2.24 -12.10
N LEU A 157 2.88 -2.59 -12.46
CA LEU A 157 2.60 -3.67 -13.41
C LEU A 157 2.68 -3.23 -14.89
N ASP A 158 2.75 -1.93 -15.17
CA ASP A 158 3.02 -1.40 -16.53
C ASP A 158 4.52 -1.47 -16.83
N MET A 159 4.98 -2.66 -17.23
CA MET A 159 6.41 -2.93 -17.46
C MET A 159 7.10 -2.01 -18.48
N PRO A 160 6.51 -1.67 -19.65
CA PRO A 160 7.14 -0.74 -20.59
C PRO A 160 7.40 0.65 -19.98
N LYS A 161 6.43 1.18 -19.24
CA LYS A 161 6.58 2.45 -18.54
C LYS A 161 7.60 2.34 -17.43
N LEU A 162 7.51 1.29 -16.62
CA LEU A 162 8.41 1.07 -15.49
C LEU A 162 9.87 0.88 -15.93
N MET A 163 10.13 0.16 -17.02
CA MET A 163 11.48 0.02 -17.58
C MET A 163 12.10 1.37 -17.99
N THR A 164 11.28 2.39 -18.26
CA THR A 164 11.73 3.75 -18.60
C THR A 164 11.94 4.60 -17.34
N GLU A 165 11.06 4.49 -16.35
CA GLU A 165 11.07 5.30 -15.13
C GLU A 165 12.01 4.75 -14.05
N ASP A 166 12.02 3.43 -13.84
CA ASP A 166 12.85 2.72 -12.86
C ASP A 166 13.29 1.34 -13.39
N PRO A 167 14.41 1.29 -14.15
CA PRO A 167 14.95 0.04 -14.68
C PRO A 167 15.37 -0.97 -13.61
N SER A 168 15.81 -0.51 -12.43
CA SER A 168 16.21 -1.35 -11.30
C SER A 168 15.02 -2.12 -10.73
N TRP A 169 13.92 -1.41 -10.46
CA TRP A 169 12.70 -2.02 -9.96
C TRP A 169 12.10 -2.98 -10.99
N ALA A 170 12.08 -2.59 -12.26
CA ALA A 170 11.61 -3.45 -13.34
C ALA A 170 12.43 -4.76 -13.44
N ARG A 171 13.75 -4.69 -13.28
CA ARG A 171 14.63 -5.87 -13.26
C ARG A 171 14.33 -6.81 -12.09
N LEU A 172 14.06 -6.25 -10.90
CA LEU A 172 13.65 -7.04 -9.74
C LEU A 172 12.31 -7.72 -9.98
N LEU A 173 11.30 -7.00 -10.49
CA LEU A 173 10.01 -7.60 -10.84
C LEU A 173 10.15 -8.72 -11.87
N LEU A 174 11.00 -8.52 -12.89
CA LEU A 174 11.28 -9.52 -13.92
C LEU A 174 11.88 -10.82 -13.37
N GLN A 175 12.56 -10.77 -12.23
CA GLN A 175 13.16 -11.94 -11.58
C GLN A 175 12.12 -12.88 -10.94
N ALA A 176 11.00 -12.35 -10.43
CA ALA A 176 10.00 -13.17 -9.75
C ALA A 176 9.17 -14.03 -10.71
N ASP A 177 8.73 -15.21 -10.24
CA ASP A 177 7.79 -16.07 -10.99
C ASP A 177 6.43 -15.40 -11.16
N ARG A 178 6.02 -14.57 -10.19
CA ARG A 178 4.73 -13.87 -10.18
C ARG A 178 4.88 -12.45 -9.65
N ARG A 179 4.01 -11.55 -10.13
CA ARG A 179 3.85 -10.19 -9.60
C ARG A 179 2.41 -10.03 -9.15
N LEU A 180 2.22 -9.55 -7.93
CA LEU A 180 0.92 -9.36 -7.29
C LEU A 180 0.82 -7.91 -6.84
N ALA A 181 -0.34 -7.29 -6.97
CA ALA A 181 -0.55 -5.92 -6.51
C ALA A 181 -1.58 -5.88 -5.37
N LEU A 182 -1.31 -5.03 -4.39
CA LEU A 182 -2.28 -4.75 -3.32
C LEU A 182 -3.34 -3.77 -3.82
N GLY A 183 -4.61 -4.15 -3.68
CA GLY A 183 -5.76 -3.32 -4.03
C GLY A 183 -6.08 -2.25 -2.99
N SER A 184 -7.01 -1.36 -3.32
CA SER A 184 -7.43 -0.24 -2.47
C SER A 184 -7.95 -0.67 -1.09
N THR A 185 -8.73 -1.75 -1.02
CA THR A 185 -9.28 -2.28 0.24
C THR A 185 -8.19 -2.83 1.16
N ALA A 186 -7.13 -3.42 0.58
CA ALA A 186 -5.96 -3.85 1.33
C ALA A 186 -5.21 -2.65 1.92
N TRP A 187 -5.03 -1.59 1.14
CA TRP A 187 -4.41 -0.36 1.63
C TRP A 187 -5.22 0.33 2.72
N GLU A 188 -6.54 0.38 2.59
CA GLU A 188 -7.42 0.92 3.63
C GLU A 188 -7.23 0.15 4.95
N ALA A 189 -7.26 -1.19 4.92
CA ALA A 189 -7.04 -2.01 6.11
C ALA A 189 -5.64 -1.82 6.73
N LEU A 190 -4.61 -1.63 5.90
CA LEU A 190 -3.24 -1.43 6.40
C LEU A 190 -2.99 -0.03 6.97
N THR A 191 -3.80 0.97 6.59
CA THR A 191 -3.50 2.39 6.86
C THR A 191 -4.50 3.10 7.76
N VAL A 192 -5.76 2.65 7.78
CA VAL A 192 -6.83 3.26 8.58
C VAL A 192 -6.98 2.50 9.90
N PRO A 193 -6.77 3.17 11.06
CA PRO A 193 -6.99 2.54 12.35
C PRO A 193 -8.43 2.05 12.52
N GLY A 194 -8.59 0.79 12.94
CA GLY A 194 -9.91 0.17 13.14
C GLY A 194 -10.61 -0.29 11.85
N ALA A 195 -10.03 -0.04 10.67
CA ALA A 195 -10.52 -0.66 9.45
C ALA A 195 -10.31 -2.18 9.54
N VAL A 196 -11.34 -2.93 9.18
CA VAL A 196 -11.29 -4.40 9.13
C VAL A 196 -11.46 -4.83 7.69
N LEU A 197 -10.61 -5.75 7.24
CA LEU A 197 -10.77 -6.33 5.92
C LEU A 197 -12.05 -7.19 5.93
N GLN A 198 -13.12 -6.73 5.29
CA GLN A 198 -14.30 -7.55 5.09
C GLN A 198 -13.94 -8.66 4.11
N SER A 199 -13.58 -9.83 4.64
CA SER A 199 -13.32 -10.99 3.81
C SER A 199 -14.64 -11.38 3.14
N SER A 200 -14.70 -11.36 1.80
CA SER A 200 -15.78 -12.00 1.06
C SER A 200 -15.81 -13.48 1.47
N ARG A 201 -16.73 -13.82 2.37
CA ARG A 201 -16.97 -15.19 2.81
C ARG A 201 -17.37 -15.98 1.56
N PRO A 202 -16.82 -17.18 1.31
CA PRO A 202 -17.40 -18.04 0.27
C PRO A 202 -18.89 -18.26 0.61
N PRO A 203 -19.79 -18.29 -0.39
CA PRO A 203 -21.21 -18.51 -0.13
C PRO A 203 -21.38 -19.92 0.42
N VAL A 204 -21.50 -20.04 1.73
CA VAL A 204 -21.98 -21.27 2.36
C VAL A 204 -23.46 -21.36 1.98
N SER A 205 -23.80 -22.45 1.28
CA SER A 205 -25.11 -22.74 0.74
C SER A 205 -26.23 -22.50 1.75
N GLN A 206 -27.30 -21.90 1.23
CA GLN A 206 -28.48 -21.41 1.91
C GLN A 206 -29.19 -22.48 2.75
N LEU A 207 -29.58 -22.09 3.97
CA LEU A 207 -30.79 -22.58 4.64
C LEU A 207 -31.72 -21.38 4.89
N PRO A 208 -33.05 -21.55 4.77
CA PRO A 208 -33.95 -20.41 4.63
C PRO A 208 -34.35 -19.78 5.97
N ALA A 209 -34.29 -18.43 5.95
CA ALA A 209 -35.13 -17.44 6.62
C ALA A 209 -35.55 -17.65 8.09
N GLN A 210 -35.11 -16.73 8.95
CA GLN A 210 -36.04 -15.97 9.79
C GLN A 210 -35.70 -14.48 9.71
N GLN A 211 -36.64 -13.73 9.12
CA GLN A 211 -36.71 -12.28 9.17
C GLN A 211 -36.79 -11.83 10.63
N SER A 212 -35.95 -10.87 10.99
CA SER A 212 -36.21 -10.00 12.13
C SER A 212 -35.99 -8.58 11.63
N GLU A 213 -37.11 -8.00 11.21
CA GLU A 213 -37.31 -6.56 11.12
C GLU A 213 -36.84 -5.91 12.43
N ARG A 214 -35.84 -5.03 12.35
CA ARG A 214 -35.76 -3.85 13.22
C ARG A 214 -35.25 -2.67 12.40
N ASP A 215 -36.21 -1.79 12.16
CA ASP A 215 -36.13 -0.35 11.97
C ASP A 215 -34.79 0.24 11.53
N SER A 216 -34.83 0.66 10.27
CA SER A 216 -34.19 1.83 9.71
C SER A 216 -34.23 3.02 10.67
N ASP A 217 -33.05 3.50 11.08
CA ASP A 217 -32.86 4.93 11.27
C ASP A 217 -31.60 5.36 10.51
N ALA A 218 -31.75 6.44 9.75
CA ALA A 218 -30.92 6.81 8.63
C ALA A 218 -29.57 7.38 9.07
N GLY A 219 -28.48 6.69 8.71
CA GLY A 219 -27.14 7.26 8.64
C GLY A 219 -26.74 7.38 7.17
N GLU A 220 -26.98 8.54 6.58
CA GLU A 220 -26.69 8.83 5.18
C GLU A 220 -25.22 8.57 4.82
N SER A 221 -25.05 7.65 3.87
CA SER A 221 -23.96 7.43 2.91
C SER A 221 -22.79 8.44 2.93
N TYR A 222 -21.69 8.07 3.60
CA TYR A 222 -20.42 8.82 3.62
C TYR A 222 -19.50 8.57 2.41
N PHE A 223 -19.92 7.82 1.39
CA PHE A 223 -19.06 7.48 0.25
C PHE A 223 -19.78 7.61 -1.09
N SER A 224 -20.22 8.84 -1.39
CA SER A 224 -20.64 9.19 -2.74
C SER A 224 -19.43 9.72 -3.51
N ASN A 225 -18.97 8.96 -4.51
CA ASN A 225 -18.09 9.41 -5.61
C ASN A 225 -18.82 10.39 -6.55
N ALA A 226 -19.69 11.26 -6.01
CA ALA A 226 -20.47 12.21 -6.78
C ALA A 226 -19.61 13.43 -7.15
N LEU A 227 -19.86 13.99 -8.33
CA LEU A 227 -19.34 15.30 -8.71
C LEU A 227 -19.70 16.33 -7.62
N PRO A 228 -18.82 17.29 -7.31
CA PRO A 228 -19.12 18.31 -6.31
C PRO A 228 -20.42 19.03 -6.68
N SER A 229 -21.37 19.12 -5.75
CA SER A 229 -22.64 19.81 -5.98
C SER A 229 -22.41 21.30 -6.27
N ASP A 230 -23.23 21.90 -7.13
CA ASP A 230 -23.13 23.34 -7.45
C ASP A 230 -23.21 24.23 -6.21
N ASP A 231 -24.04 23.87 -5.23
CA ASP A 231 -24.15 24.59 -3.94
C ASP A 231 -22.82 24.59 -3.16
N TRP A 232 -22.08 23.48 -3.21
CA TRP A 232 -20.77 23.37 -2.56
C TRP A 232 -19.72 24.22 -3.29
N LEU A 233 -19.75 24.23 -4.63
CA LEU A 233 -18.84 25.06 -5.45
C LEU A 233 -19.04 26.55 -5.17
N GLU A 234 -20.30 26.99 -5.06
CA GLU A 234 -20.64 28.38 -4.77
C GLU A 234 -20.17 28.79 -3.36
N GLN A 235 -20.35 27.92 -2.37
CA GLN A 235 -19.89 28.16 -1.00
C GLN A 235 -18.37 28.23 -0.91
N VAL A 236 -17.64 27.33 -1.58
CA VAL A 236 -16.18 27.36 -1.64
C VAL A 236 -15.66 28.59 -2.38
N ARG A 237 -16.35 29.01 -3.46
CA ARG A 237 -16.02 30.24 -4.18
C ARG A 237 -16.14 31.47 -3.29
N GLN A 238 -17.18 31.56 -2.45
CA GLN A 238 -17.34 32.67 -1.50
C GLN A 238 -16.20 32.70 -0.47
N VAL A 239 -15.79 31.54 0.06
CA VAL A 239 -14.68 31.45 1.03
C VAL A 239 -13.36 31.88 0.39
N ILE A 240 -13.10 31.46 -0.85
CA ILE A 240 -11.89 31.85 -1.59
C ILE A 240 -11.91 33.35 -1.91
N GLN A 241 -13.05 33.91 -2.31
CA GLN A 241 -13.17 35.35 -2.59
C GLN A 241 -13.03 36.21 -1.33
N SER A 242 -13.63 35.80 -0.21
CA SER A 242 -13.47 36.46 1.09
C SER A 242 -12.01 36.46 1.52
N TRP A 243 -11.33 35.30 1.45
CA TRP A 243 -9.90 35.22 1.72
C TRP A 243 -9.08 36.13 0.80
N TRP A 244 -9.30 36.03 -0.51
CA TRP A 244 -8.56 36.83 -1.47
C TRP A 244 -8.74 38.33 -1.21
N SER A 245 -9.95 38.77 -0.82
CA SER A 245 -10.27 40.18 -0.51
C SER A 245 -9.62 40.71 0.77
N GLU A 246 -9.38 39.83 1.75
CA GLU A 246 -8.74 40.15 3.04
C GLU A 246 -7.19 40.21 2.91
N GLU A 247 -6.64 39.59 1.88
CA GLU A 247 -5.20 39.49 1.65
C GLU A 247 -4.57 40.85 1.22
N THR A 248 -3.37 41.15 1.72
CA THR A 248 -2.66 42.42 1.42
C THR A 248 -2.17 42.48 -0.04
N PRO A 249 -2.09 43.68 -0.66
CA PRO A 249 -1.69 43.80 -2.06
C PRO A 249 -0.30 43.22 -2.36
N ASP A 250 0.66 43.33 -1.43
CA ASP A 250 1.99 42.73 -1.57
C ASP A 250 1.93 41.19 -1.54
N ALA A 251 1.18 40.59 -0.60
CA ALA A 251 1.03 39.14 -0.51
C ALA A 251 0.29 38.53 -1.73
N ARG A 252 -0.62 39.30 -2.36
CA ARG A 252 -1.27 38.88 -3.61
C ARG A 252 -0.29 38.83 -4.78
N LEU A 253 0.65 39.78 -4.86
CA LEU A 253 1.67 39.84 -5.90
C LEU A 253 2.69 38.71 -5.74
N ASP A 254 3.16 38.47 -4.51
CA ASP A 254 4.08 37.36 -4.19
C ASP A 254 3.45 36.01 -4.54
N LEU A 255 2.19 35.78 -4.16
CA LEU A 255 1.48 34.55 -4.45
C LEU A 255 1.23 34.39 -5.97
N GLN A 256 0.93 35.47 -6.67
CA GLN A 256 0.74 35.45 -8.13
C GLN A 256 2.05 35.13 -8.86
N GLU A 257 3.18 35.70 -8.44
CA GLU A 257 4.51 35.43 -8.99
C GLU A 257 4.92 33.97 -8.72
N GLU A 258 4.70 33.48 -7.50
CA GLU A 258 4.99 32.10 -7.12
C GLU A 258 4.13 31.09 -7.91
N MET A 259 2.85 31.39 -8.16
CA MET A 259 1.93 30.57 -8.97
C MET A 259 2.16 30.67 -10.48
N GLN A 260 2.84 31.70 -10.96
CA GLN A 260 3.32 31.75 -12.35
C GLN A 260 4.58 30.89 -12.53
N ASN A 261 5.47 30.88 -11.54
CA ASN A 261 6.70 30.09 -11.56
C ASN A 261 6.49 28.61 -11.22
N SER A 262 5.49 28.30 -10.38
CA SER A 262 5.13 26.94 -9.97
C SER A 262 3.80 26.52 -10.60
N GLN A 263 3.75 25.36 -11.27
CA GLN A 263 2.53 24.86 -11.93
C GLN A 263 1.36 24.48 -10.98
N GLY A 264 1.47 24.73 -9.67
CA GLY A 264 0.50 24.36 -8.64
C GLY A 264 0.29 25.43 -7.56
N VAL A 265 -0.77 25.25 -6.77
CA VAL A 265 -1.06 26.11 -5.61
C VAL A 265 -0.01 25.86 -4.52
N PRO A 266 0.59 26.91 -3.93
CA PRO A 266 1.54 26.77 -2.83
C PRO A 266 0.98 25.95 -1.67
N PRO A 267 1.77 25.05 -1.06
CA PRO A 267 1.29 24.14 -0.03
C PRO A 267 0.79 24.87 1.23
N GLU A 268 1.33 26.04 1.53
CA GLU A 268 0.92 26.88 2.66
C GLU A 268 -0.46 27.51 2.43
N THR A 269 -0.71 28.01 1.22
CA THR A 269 -1.98 28.61 0.80
C THR A 269 -3.08 27.56 0.68
N ASP A 270 -2.77 26.40 0.11
CA ASP A 270 -3.69 25.25 0.05
C ASP A 270 -4.12 24.80 1.45
N ARG A 271 -3.16 24.68 2.38
CA ARG A 271 -3.42 24.31 3.78
C ARG A 271 -4.32 25.33 4.50
N HIS A 272 -4.07 26.63 4.32
CA HIS A 272 -4.87 27.67 4.94
C HIS A 272 -6.32 27.62 4.44
N LEU A 273 -6.52 27.52 3.13
CA LEU A 273 -7.84 27.51 2.52
C LEU A 273 -8.61 26.21 2.83
N LEU A 274 -7.93 25.06 2.88
CA LEU A 274 -8.54 23.81 3.33
C LEU A 274 -9.06 23.90 4.77
N LEU A 275 -8.33 24.56 5.67
CA LEU A 275 -8.75 24.75 7.05
C LEU A 275 -9.96 25.70 7.14
N ARG A 276 -9.97 26.77 6.35
CA ARG A 276 -11.07 27.74 6.31
C ARG A 276 -12.35 27.11 5.75
N VAL A 277 -12.26 26.37 4.64
CA VAL A 277 -13.39 25.66 4.03
C VAL A 277 -13.92 24.55 4.93
N ARG A 278 -13.04 23.81 5.63
CA ARG A 278 -13.46 22.79 6.61
C ARG A 278 -14.23 23.40 7.78
N ARG A 279 -13.83 24.60 8.22
CA ARG A 279 -14.50 25.32 9.31
C ARG A 279 -15.91 25.77 8.91
N GLU A 280 -16.08 26.24 7.68
CA GLU A 280 -17.37 26.68 7.12
C GLU A 280 -18.32 25.51 6.81
N LEU A 281 -17.81 24.41 6.24
CA LEU A 281 -18.63 23.26 5.85
C LEU A 281 -18.91 22.28 6.99
N ALA A 282 -18.23 22.43 8.14
CA ALA A 282 -18.28 21.53 9.31
C ALA A 282 -18.11 20.02 8.98
N ARG A 283 -17.62 19.68 7.78
CA ARG A 283 -17.42 18.31 7.29
C ARG A 283 -16.09 18.17 6.57
N THR A 284 -15.64 16.93 6.40
CA THR A 284 -14.43 16.60 5.64
C THR A 284 -14.70 16.64 4.15
N LEU A 285 -13.80 17.29 3.41
CA LEU A 285 -13.86 17.41 1.95
C LEU A 285 -13.40 16.12 1.26
N SER A 286 -14.15 15.67 0.26
CA SER A 286 -13.80 14.56 -0.62
C SER A 286 -12.62 14.92 -1.54
N PHE A 287 -12.05 13.92 -2.20
CA PHE A 287 -10.93 14.14 -3.13
C PHE A 287 -11.32 15.04 -4.32
N GLN A 288 -12.51 14.85 -4.88
CA GLN A 288 -13.02 15.68 -5.98
C GLN A 288 -13.24 17.12 -5.53
N GLU A 289 -13.74 17.33 -4.31
CA GLU A 289 -13.93 18.65 -3.70
C GLU A 289 -12.58 19.37 -3.50
N LYS A 290 -11.56 18.69 -2.97
CA LYS A 290 -10.21 19.29 -2.82
C LYS A 290 -9.56 19.62 -4.18
N LYS A 291 -9.85 18.84 -5.22
CA LYS A 291 -9.37 19.12 -6.58
C LYS A 291 -10.07 20.34 -7.18
N ALA A 292 -11.40 20.41 -7.06
CA ALA A 292 -12.19 21.55 -7.52
C ALA A 292 -11.82 22.85 -6.79
N MET A 293 -11.56 22.78 -5.48
CA MET A 293 -11.09 23.92 -4.69
C MET A 293 -9.75 24.47 -5.21
N ARG A 294 -8.76 23.60 -5.47
CA ARG A 294 -7.46 24.01 -6.02
C ARG A 294 -7.58 24.67 -7.39
N GLU A 295 -8.50 24.22 -8.22
CA GLU A 295 -8.78 24.84 -9.52
C GLU A 295 -9.44 26.23 -9.36
N LEU A 296 -10.36 26.39 -8.41
CA LEU A 296 -10.99 27.69 -8.12
C LEU A 296 -10.00 28.71 -7.54
N ILE A 297 -9.06 28.26 -6.71
CA ILE A 297 -7.97 29.10 -6.18
C ILE A 297 -7.10 29.60 -7.33
N ARG A 298 -6.70 28.68 -8.22
CA ARG A 298 -5.93 29.00 -9.41
C ARG A 298 -6.64 30.02 -10.29
N ALA A 299 -7.92 29.81 -10.57
CA ALA A 299 -8.73 30.73 -11.36
C ALA A 299 -8.86 32.11 -10.72
N THR A 300 -8.92 32.20 -9.38
CA THR A 300 -9.07 33.47 -8.66
C THR A 300 -7.75 34.26 -8.60
N VAL A 301 -6.61 33.58 -8.42
CA VAL A 301 -5.28 34.21 -8.31
C VAL A 301 -4.71 34.62 -9.67
N LEU A 302 -4.96 33.81 -10.72
CA LEU A 302 -4.50 34.07 -12.09
C LEU A 302 -5.52 34.84 -12.93
N ALA A 303 -6.69 35.19 -12.38
CA ALA A 303 -7.61 36.09 -13.06
C ALA A 303 -6.89 37.42 -13.36
N PRO A 304 -6.92 37.91 -14.62
CA PRO A 304 -6.39 39.24 -14.90
C PRO A 304 -7.19 40.23 -14.06
N ALA A 305 -6.48 41.05 -13.27
CA ALA A 305 -7.10 42.17 -12.56
C ALA A 305 -7.92 42.95 -13.59
N GLN A 306 -9.25 42.91 -13.45
CA GLN A 306 -10.12 43.71 -14.30
C GLN A 306 -9.71 45.17 -14.16
N ASP A 307 -9.30 45.75 -15.29
CA ASP A 307 -9.14 47.17 -15.53
C ASP A 307 -10.18 47.98 -14.74
N LEU A 308 -9.71 48.74 -13.74
CA LEU A 308 -10.43 49.90 -13.29
C LEU A 308 -10.33 50.94 -14.42
N PRO A 309 -11.44 51.38 -15.04
CA PRO A 309 -11.38 52.52 -15.92
C PRO A 309 -10.96 53.74 -15.10
N VAL A 310 -9.83 54.32 -15.48
CA VAL A 310 -9.40 55.64 -15.02
C VAL A 310 -10.43 56.65 -15.50
N THR A 311 -11.36 57.05 -14.63
CA THR A 311 -12.20 58.23 -14.86
C THR A 311 -11.44 59.46 -14.38
N SER A 312 -10.90 60.20 -15.35
CA SER A 312 -10.64 61.64 -15.23
C SER A 312 -11.95 62.42 -15.19
#